data_AF-A0A6A2W9P9-F1
#
_entry.id   AF-A0A6A2W9P9-F1
#
_cell.length_a   1.000
_cell.length_b   1.000
_cell.length_c   1.000
_cell.angle_alpha   90.00
_cell.angle_beta   90.00
_cell.angle_gamma   90.00
#
_symmetry.space_group_name_H-M   'P 1'
#
loop_
_entity.id
_entity.type
_entity.pdbx_description
1 polymer ?
#
loop_
_entity_poly.entity_id
_entity_poly.type
_entity_poly.pdbx_seq_one_letter_code
_entity_poly.pdbx_strand_id
1 'polypeptide(L)'
;MHDRGVHPTNSPIKQFEFELWPCLCSKTDIVSCFSGKCRGGNRAIVVIQRCARCGKNNLFVSKVSLCCATFDFTDPTKILIEKDLKRQTLLELLDFVSGSVRFSEPAILAMCRMCAVNLFRVFPPNYRSTSSNGGENDDDEPMFDPAWPHLQIVYDLLLKFITSSGLDAKVAKKYLDHSFILRLLDLFDSEDPRERDCLKTILHRVYGKFMVHRPFIWKAISNIFYRFVFENERHNGIAELLEIFGSIISGFALPLKEEHKILLCRVLIPLHKPISLGVYFQQLSYCVSSLRKNQSCAVPR
;
A
#
# COMPACT_ATOMS: atom_id res chain seq x y z
N MET A 1 -5.96 -24.83 -48.71
CA MET A 1 -4.61 -25.03 -48.12
C MET A 1 -4.22 -23.75 -47.40
N HIS A 2 -3.96 -23.88 -46.10
CA HIS A 2 -3.44 -22.87 -45.15
C HIS A 2 -4.30 -21.64 -44.83
N ASP A 3 -5.25 -21.92 -43.93
CA ASP A 3 -5.75 -21.03 -42.89
C ASP A 3 -4.60 -20.65 -41.92
N ARG A 4 -4.46 -19.37 -41.54
CA ARG A 4 -3.61 -18.94 -40.41
C ARG A 4 -4.42 -17.99 -39.52
N GLY A 5 -5.15 -18.59 -38.59
CA GLY A 5 -5.73 -17.91 -37.45
C GLY A 5 -4.64 -17.26 -36.58
N VAL A 6 -4.84 -15.98 -36.28
CA VAL A 6 -4.07 -15.24 -35.28
C VAL A 6 -4.68 -15.57 -33.91
N HIS A 7 -4.01 -16.44 -33.16
CA HIS A 7 -4.29 -16.63 -31.74
C HIS A 7 -3.80 -15.41 -30.95
N PRO A 8 -4.62 -14.81 -30.07
CA PRO A 8 -4.10 -13.91 -29.05
C PRO A 8 -3.34 -14.76 -28.01
N THR A 9 -2.04 -14.47 -27.86
CA THR A 9 -1.19 -15.05 -26.83
C THR A 9 -1.68 -14.61 -25.45
N ASN A 10 -2.51 -15.45 -24.85
CA ASN A 10 -2.84 -15.42 -23.43
C ASN A 10 -1.55 -15.77 -22.67
N SER A 11 -0.85 -14.76 -22.16
CA SER A 11 0.20 -14.95 -21.17
C SER A 11 -0.47 -15.09 -19.80
N PRO A 12 -0.42 -16.27 -19.15
CA PRO A 12 -0.96 -16.40 -17.80
C PRO A 12 -0.04 -15.62 -16.85
N ILE A 13 -0.60 -14.55 -16.27
CA ILE A 13 -0.08 -13.90 -15.08
C ILE A 13 0.09 -15.01 -14.04
N LYS A 14 1.35 -15.29 -13.66
CA LYS A 14 1.66 -16.26 -12.62
C LYS A 14 0.92 -15.85 -11.34
N GLN A 15 -0.16 -16.55 -11.04
CA GLN A 15 -0.70 -16.63 -9.68
C GLN A 15 0.47 -16.92 -8.76
N PHE A 16 0.62 -16.12 -7.70
CA PHE A 16 1.53 -16.40 -6.59
C PHE A 16 1.36 -17.87 -6.19
N GLU A 17 2.36 -18.71 -6.48
CA GLU A 17 2.36 -20.10 -6.03
C GLU A 17 2.43 -20.10 -4.50
N PHE A 18 1.30 -20.46 -3.90
CA PHE A 18 1.02 -20.47 -2.46
C PHE A 18 1.57 -21.72 -1.74
N GLU A 19 2.53 -22.43 -2.32
CA GLU A 19 3.05 -23.68 -1.78
C GLU A 19 4.45 -23.51 -1.23
N LEU A 20 4.54 -23.34 0.09
CA LEU A 20 5.61 -23.86 0.95
C LEU A 20 5.28 -23.56 2.42
N TRP A 21 4.51 -24.44 3.03
CA TRP A 21 4.53 -24.64 4.49
C TRP A 21 4.33 -26.12 4.82
N PRO A 22 5.41 -26.90 5.06
CA PRO A 22 5.31 -28.16 5.76
C PRO A 22 5.45 -27.89 7.26
N CYS A 23 4.34 -27.51 7.92
CA CYS A 23 4.15 -27.63 9.38
C CYS A 23 2.67 -27.40 9.78
N LEU A 24 1.85 -28.45 9.67
CA LEU A 24 0.73 -28.75 10.59
C LEU A 24 -0.33 -27.66 10.88
N CYS A 25 -0.91 -27.02 9.85
CA CYS A 25 -2.30 -26.55 9.92
C CYS A 25 -2.86 -26.42 8.51
N SER A 26 -3.97 -27.13 8.24
CA SER A 26 -4.70 -27.00 6.97
C SER A 26 -5.28 -25.58 6.86
N LYS A 27 -5.49 -25.07 5.64
CA LYS A 27 -6.22 -23.81 5.38
C LYS A 27 -7.60 -23.78 6.08
N THR A 28 -8.20 -24.94 6.36
CA THR A 28 -9.45 -25.09 7.12
C THR A 28 -9.32 -24.81 8.62
N ASP A 29 -8.11 -24.94 9.19
CA ASP A 29 -7.87 -24.80 10.63
C ASP A 29 -7.73 -23.34 11.08
N ILE A 30 -7.33 -22.44 10.17
CA ILE A 30 -7.20 -21.00 10.45
C ILE A 30 -8.59 -20.33 10.51
N VAL A 31 -9.49 -20.72 9.60
CA VAL A 31 -10.89 -20.24 9.62
C VAL A 31 -11.64 -20.81 10.82
N SER A 32 -11.37 -22.08 11.22
CA SER A 32 -11.98 -22.69 12.40
C SER A 32 -11.44 -22.17 13.74
N CYS A 33 -10.22 -21.59 13.75
CA CYS A 33 -9.66 -20.89 14.92
C CYS A 33 -10.42 -19.60 15.25
N PHE A 34 -10.97 -18.91 14.23
CA PHE A 34 -11.84 -17.75 14.46
C PHE A 34 -13.32 -18.14 14.54
N SER A 35 -13.82 -19.05 13.71
CA SER A 35 -15.26 -19.35 13.59
C SER A 35 -15.87 -20.22 14.72
N GLY A 36 -15.26 -20.28 15.90
CA GLY A 36 -15.84 -20.95 17.07
C GLY A 36 -16.16 -22.45 16.94
N LYS A 37 -15.73 -23.13 15.87
CA LYS A 37 -16.00 -24.57 15.64
C LYS A 37 -14.87 -25.50 16.08
N CYS A 38 -13.82 -24.96 16.66
CA CYS A 38 -12.93 -25.74 17.52
C CYS A 38 -13.67 -25.99 18.84
N ARG A 39 -13.99 -27.25 19.15
CA ARG A 39 -14.43 -27.68 20.49
C ARG A 39 -13.39 -27.23 21.52
N GLY A 40 -13.62 -26.06 22.11
CA GLY A 40 -12.74 -25.38 23.05
C GLY A 40 -12.17 -24.08 22.48
N GLY A 41 -12.95 -22.99 22.58
CA GLY A 41 -12.51 -21.62 22.31
C GLY A 41 -11.29 -21.17 23.12
N ASN A 42 -10.93 -21.91 24.17
CA ASN A 42 -9.69 -21.69 24.91
C ASN A 42 -8.44 -22.28 24.23
N ARG A 43 -8.55 -23.14 23.20
CA ARG A 43 -7.37 -23.85 22.65
C ARG A 43 -6.49 -22.98 21.75
N ALA A 44 -7.04 -22.08 20.93
CA ALA A 44 -6.22 -21.26 20.03
C ALA A 44 -5.31 -20.27 20.80
N ILE A 45 -5.87 -19.62 21.84
CA ILE A 45 -5.11 -18.75 22.76
C ILE A 45 -4.15 -19.58 23.63
N VAL A 46 -4.54 -20.78 24.08
CA VAL A 46 -3.66 -21.69 24.84
C VAL A 46 -2.51 -22.25 23.98
N VAL A 47 -2.67 -22.39 22.66
CA VAL A 47 -1.58 -22.80 21.75
C VAL A 47 -0.53 -21.69 21.63
N ILE A 48 -0.95 -20.42 21.61
CA ILE A 48 -0.03 -19.26 21.66
C ILE A 48 0.70 -19.21 23.01
N GLN A 49 0.00 -19.49 24.12
CA GLN A 49 0.61 -19.58 25.46
C GLN A 49 1.64 -20.74 25.57
N ARG A 50 1.41 -21.87 24.91
CA ARG A 50 2.37 -22.99 24.83
C ARG A 50 3.59 -22.66 23.95
N CYS A 51 3.43 -21.76 22.98
CA CYS A 51 4.52 -21.20 22.19
C CYS A 51 5.43 -20.24 22.96
N ALA A 52 5.17 -19.94 24.24
CA ALA A 52 6.11 -19.20 25.10
C ALA A 52 7.46 -19.93 25.32
N ARG A 53 7.53 -21.23 24.96
CA ARG A 53 8.80 -22.00 24.90
C ARG A 53 9.56 -21.83 23.58
N CYS A 54 8.96 -21.17 22.59
CA CYS A 54 9.53 -20.88 21.29
C CYS A 54 9.93 -19.39 21.30
N GLY A 55 11.15 -19.04 20.87
CA GLY A 55 11.66 -17.67 21.00
C GLY A 55 10.73 -16.58 20.45
N LYS A 56 10.89 -15.34 20.94
CA LYS A 56 10.01 -14.17 20.65
C LYS A 56 9.60 -14.02 19.18
N ASN A 57 10.47 -14.32 18.22
CA ASN A 57 10.19 -14.21 16.78
C ASN A 57 9.19 -15.26 16.26
N ASN A 58 9.15 -16.46 16.84
CA ASN A 58 8.23 -17.51 16.38
C ASN A 58 6.80 -17.23 16.86
N LEU A 59 6.67 -16.70 18.08
CA LEU A 59 5.39 -16.18 18.59
C LEU A 59 4.85 -15.04 17.71
N PHE A 60 5.73 -14.12 17.29
CA PHE A 60 5.40 -13.05 16.38
C PHE A 60 4.86 -13.59 15.04
N VAL A 61 5.58 -14.50 14.38
CA VAL A 61 5.14 -15.11 13.11
C VAL A 61 3.76 -15.76 13.23
N SER A 62 3.50 -16.48 14.33
CA SER A 62 2.20 -17.12 14.57
C SER A 62 1.07 -16.09 14.71
N LYS A 63 1.27 -15.02 15.49
CA LYS A 63 0.29 -13.94 15.66
C LYS A 63 0.03 -13.21 14.33
N VAL A 64 1.09 -12.91 13.57
CA VAL A 64 0.97 -12.27 12.24
C VAL A 64 0.18 -13.15 11.27
N SER A 65 0.41 -14.46 11.31
CA SER A 65 -0.32 -15.42 10.47
C SER A 65 -1.81 -15.45 10.82
N LEU A 66 -2.15 -15.38 12.11
CA LEU A 66 -3.54 -15.29 12.57
C LEU A 66 -4.23 -14.03 12.01
N CYS A 67 -3.54 -12.89 12.00
CA CYS A 67 -4.06 -11.63 11.47
C CYS A 67 -4.27 -11.62 9.94
N CYS A 68 -3.90 -12.67 9.21
CA CYS A 68 -4.26 -12.82 7.79
C CYS A 68 -5.76 -13.13 7.58
N ALA A 69 -6.49 -13.56 8.61
CA ALA A 69 -7.94 -13.75 8.51
C ALA A 69 -8.64 -12.40 8.34
N THR A 70 -9.40 -12.22 7.26
CA THR A 70 -10.19 -11.00 6.99
C THR A 70 -11.63 -11.17 7.47
N PHE A 71 -12.26 -10.06 7.83
CA PHE A 71 -13.65 -10.03 8.31
C PHE A 71 -14.47 -9.08 7.46
N ASP A 72 -15.74 -9.42 7.29
CA ASP A 72 -16.71 -8.55 6.65
C ASP A 72 -17.25 -7.53 7.68
N PHE A 73 -17.16 -6.25 7.32
CA PHE A 73 -17.61 -5.12 8.14
C PHE A 73 -18.90 -4.48 7.63
N THR A 74 -19.51 -4.98 6.54
CA THR A 74 -20.81 -4.46 6.07
C THR A 74 -21.93 -4.73 7.07
N ASP A 75 -21.81 -5.80 7.88
CA ASP A 75 -22.67 -6.08 9.01
C ASP A 75 -21.90 -5.88 10.34
N PRO A 76 -22.14 -4.78 11.06
CA PRO A 76 -21.42 -4.47 12.30
C PRO A 76 -21.80 -5.41 13.44
N THR A 77 -22.92 -6.13 13.36
CA THR A 77 -23.43 -6.96 14.47
C THR A 77 -22.88 -8.38 14.49
N LYS A 78 -22.31 -8.83 13.36
CA LYS A 78 -21.73 -10.18 13.23
C LYS A 78 -20.27 -10.22 13.65
N ILE A 79 -19.90 -11.32 14.33
CA ILE A 79 -18.51 -11.72 14.56
C ILE A 79 -17.75 -10.69 15.44
N LEU A 80 -18.46 -10.09 16.41
CA LEU A 80 -17.93 -9.01 17.27
C LEU A 80 -16.72 -9.46 18.09
N ILE A 81 -16.78 -10.67 18.67
CA ILE A 81 -15.73 -11.20 19.54
C ILE A 81 -14.46 -11.44 18.72
N GLU A 82 -14.56 -12.09 17.58
CA GLU A 82 -13.43 -12.39 16.70
C GLU A 82 -12.81 -11.12 16.10
N LYS A 83 -13.65 -10.13 15.74
CA LYS A 83 -13.20 -8.82 15.28
C LYS A 83 -12.39 -8.11 16.37
N ASP A 84 -12.86 -8.12 17.62
CA ASP A 84 -12.13 -7.51 18.73
C ASP A 84 -10.85 -8.28 19.09
N LEU A 85 -10.88 -9.62 19.05
CA LEU A 85 -9.69 -10.46 19.26
C LEU A 85 -8.61 -10.18 18.21
N LYS A 86 -8.98 -10.06 16.92
CA LYS A 86 -8.03 -9.67 15.88
C LYS A 86 -7.49 -8.26 16.13
N ARG A 87 -8.35 -7.31 16.49
CA ARG A 87 -7.93 -5.93 16.82
C ARG A 87 -6.90 -5.92 17.95
N GLN A 88 -7.15 -6.62 19.05
CA GLN A 88 -6.23 -6.74 20.17
C GLN A 88 -4.91 -7.41 19.76
N THR A 89 -4.98 -8.47 18.95
CA THR A 89 -3.78 -9.14 18.43
C THR A 89 -2.94 -8.21 17.56
N LEU A 90 -3.57 -7.39 16.71
CA LEU A 90 -2.88 -6.40 15.88
C LEU A 90 -2.19 -5.32 16.74
N LEU A 91 -2.83 -4.86 17.83
CA LEU A 91 -2.22 -3.91 18.77
C LEU A 91 -0.99 -4.50 19.46
N GLU A 92 -1.07 -5.75 19.92
CA GLU A 92 0.09 -6.43 20.52
C GLU A 92 1.25 -6.60 19.52
N LEU A 93 0.94 -6.84 18.24
CA LEU A 93 1.95 -6.87 17.18
C LEU A 93 2.58 -5.49 16.97
N LEU A 94 1.79 -4.42 17.08
CA LEU A 94 2.27 -3.04 16.91
C LEU A 94 3.23 -2.66 18.03
N ASP A 95 2.91 -3.03 19.27
CA ASP A 95 3.79 -2.87 20.42
C ASP A 95 5.09 -3.67 20.24
N PHE A 96 4.98 -4.91 19.74
CA PHE A 96 6.15 -5.74 19.46
C PHE A 96 7.09 -5.11 18.42
N VAL A 97 6.55 -4.60 17.31
CA VAL A 97 7.33 -3.94 16.24
C VAL A 97 7.94 -2.62 16.72
N SER A 98 7.32 -1.98 17.71
CA SER A 98 7.83 -0.76 18.34
C SER A 98 9.03 -0.97 19.24
N GLY A 99 9.27 -2.22 19.69
CA GLY A 99 10.46 -2.59 20.45
C GLY A 99 11.74 -2.65 19.61
N SER A 100 12.88 -2.81 20.28
CA SER A 100 14.19 -2.98 19.64
C SER A 100 14.44 -4.44 19.25
N VAL A 101 13.59 -5.00 18.39
CA VAL A 101 13.65 -6.41 17.95
C VAL A 101 14.17 -6.50 16.52
N ARG A 102 15.12 -7.42 16.27
CA ARG A 102 15.52 -7.77 14.90
C ARG A 102 14.58 -8.82 14.32
N PHE A 103 14.07 -8.57 13.12
CA PHE A 103 13.17 -9.48 12.43
C PHE A 103 13.96 -10.56 11.68
N SER A 104 13.57 -11.82 11.86
CA SER A 104 14.04 -12.92 11.02
C SER A 104 13.41 -12.84 9.63
N GLU A 105 14.02 -13.46 8.62
CA GLU A 105 13.46 -13.52 7.26
C GLU A 105 12.02 -14.09 7.23
N PRO A 106 11.67 -15.17 7.96
CA PRO A 106 10.28 -15.63 8.07
C PRO A 106 9.33 -14.59 8.66
N ALA A 107 9.78 -13.79 9.64
CA ALA A 107 8.98 -12.72 10.22
C ALA A 107 8.72 -11.59 9.21
N ILE A 108 9.72 -11.24 8.40
CA ILE A 108 9.59 -10.24 7.33
C ILE A 108 8.57 -10.70 6.28
N LEU A 109 8.70 -11.95 5.81
CA LEU A 109 7.76 -12.55 4.85
C LEU A 109 6.33 -12.57 5.40
N ALA A 110 6.15 -13.04 6.65
CA ALA A 110 4.84 -13.09 7.28
C ALA A 110 4.20 -11.70 7.39
N MET A 111 4.97 -10.67 7.77
CA MET A 111 4.47 -9.30 7.85
C MET A 111 4.03 -8.75 6.51
N CYS A 112 4.85 -8.90 5.46
CA CYS A 112 4.49 -8.43 4.12
C CYS A 112 3.23 -9.13 3.61
N ARG A 113 3.10 -10.45 3.87
CA ARG A 113 1.90 -11.22 3.53
C ARG A 113 0.66 -10.74 4.28
N MET A 114 0.75 -10.54 5.58
CA MET A 114 -0.38 -10.07 6.40
C MET A 114 -0.86 -8.69 5.94
N CYS A 115 0.07 -7.77 5.63
CA CYS A 115 -0.28 -6.47 5.06
C CYS A 115 -0.96 -6.62 3.70
N ALA A 116 -0.40 -7.44 2.79
CA ALA A 116 -0.96 -7.65 1.46
C ALA A 116 -2.39 -8.19 1.50
N VAL A 117 -2.66 -9.19 2.36
CA VAL A 117 -3.98 -9.81 2.49
C VAL A 117 -5.03 -8.86 3.07
N ASN A 118 -4.64 -7.95 3.96
CA ASN A 118 -5.57 -7.02 4.59
C ASN A 118 -5.78 -5.73 3.78
N LEU A 119 -4.75 -5.24 3.07
CA LEU A 119 -4.78 -3.93 2.42
C LEU A 119 -5.14 -4.01 0.94
N PHE A 120 -4.55 -4.96 0.20
CA PHE A 120 -4.59 -4.94 -1.27
C PHE A 120 -5.94 -5.42 -1.81
N ARG A 121 -6.76 -4.45 -2.19
CA ARG A 121 -8.05 -4.66 -2.86
C ARG A 121 -8.07 -3.99 -4.22
N VAL A 122 -9.16 -4.17 -4.95
CA VAL A 122 -9.43 -3.49 -6.22
C VAL A 122 -10.65 -2.64 -5.99
N PHE A 123 -10.54 -1.33 -6.23
CA PHE A 123 -11.70 -0.45 -6.17
C PHE A 123 -12.58 -0.71 -7.39
N PRO A 124 -13.92 -0.68 -7.25
CA PRO A 124 -14.82 -0.81 -8.38
C PRO A 124 -14.47 0.27 -9.42
N PRO A 125 -14.57 -0.03 -10.73
CA PRO A 125 -14.41 1.00 -11.75
C PRO A 125 -15.39 2.12 -11.43
N ASN A 126 -14.88 3.35 -11.27
CA ASN A 126 -15.71 4.53 -11.02
C ASN A 126 -16.66 4.77 -12.21
N TYR A 127 -17.81 4.10 -12.23
CA TYR A 127 -18.83 4.20 -13.28
C TYR A 127 -19.60 5.52 -13.25
N ARG A 128 -19.18 6.50 -12.44
CA ARG A 128 -19.78 7.85 -12.35
C ARG A 128 -19.37 8.75 -13.53
N SER A 129 -19.31 8.19 -14.73
CA SER A 129 -18.92 8.88 -15.97
C SER A 129 -20.11 9.19 -16.90
N THR A 130 -21.36 9.18 -16.41
CA THR A 130 -22.53 9.51 -17.26
C THR A 130 -23.53 10.48 -16.63
N SER A 131 -23.23 11.10 -15.50
CA SER A 131 -24.05 12.20 -14.95
C SER A 131 -23.32 13.54 -15.05
N SER A 132 -22.73 13.82 -16.21
CA SER A 132 -22.57 15.19 -16.65
C SER A 132 -23.92 15.67 -17.18
N ASN A 133 -24.66 16.46 -16.40
CA ASN A 133 -25.45 17.59 -16.87
C ASN A 133 -26.06 18.38 -15.70
N GLY A 134 -25.36 19.43 -15.28
CA GLY A 134 -25.91 20.53 -14.49
C GLY A 134 -25.98 20.26 -12.99
N GLY A 135 -25.10 20.91 -12.24
CA GLY A 135 -25.20 20.99 -10.79
C GLY A 135 -23.83 20.89 -10.15
N GLU A 136 -23.27 22.06 -9.85
CA GLU A 136 -22.26 22.27 -8.82
C GLU A 136 -22.59 21.39 -7.61
N ASN A 137 -21.88 20.29 -7.43
CA ASN A 137 -21.87 19.54 -6.19
C ASN A 137 -20.42 19.08 -5.97
N ASP A 138 -19.61 20.03 -5.52
CA ASP A 138 -18.28 19.82 -4.94
C ASP A 138 -18.36 19.13 -3.55
N ASP A 139 -19.54 18.64 -3.15
CA ASP A 139 -19.81 17.93 -1.89
C ASP A 139 -20.08 16.43 -2.13
N ASP A 140 -19.23 15.76 -2.92
CA ASP A 140 -19.17 14.29 -2.85
C ASP A 140 -18.59 13.92 -1.48
N GLU A 141 -19.48 13.64 -0.51
CA GLU A 141 -19.11 13.24 0.85
C GLU A 141 -18.13 12.05 0.80
N PRO A 142 -16.94 12.15 1.45
CA PRO A 142 -15.93 11.11 1.34
C PRO A 142 -16.45 9.79 1.92
N MET A 143 -16.34 8.72 1.13
CA MET A 143 -16.68 7.38 1.60
C MET A 143 -15.61 6.88 2.57
N PHE A 144 -16.04 6.52 3.79
CA PHE A 144 -15.17 5.95 4.82
C PHE A 144 -15.24 4.43 4.81
N ASP A 145 -14.08 3.76 4.89
CA ASP A 145 -14.04 2.30 4.89
C ASP A 145 -14.56 1.73 6.24
N PRO A 146 -15.58 0.85 6.24
CA PRO A 146 -16.12 0.29 7.48
C PRO A 146 -15.13 -0.64 8.21
N ALA A 147 -14.14 -1.19 7.52
CA ALA A 147 -13.08 -2.02 8.11
C ALA A 147 -11.94 -1.18 8.72
N TRP A 148 -12.06 0.15 8.73
CA TRP A 148 -11.06 1.08 9.27
C TRP A 148 -10.48 0.70 10.64
N PRO A 149 -11.26 0.23 11.63
CA PRO A 149 -10.71 -0.18 12.93
C PRO A 149 -9.62 -1.26 12.86
N HIS A 150 -9.62 -2.10 11.81
CA HIS A 150 -8.53 -3.04 11.55
C HIS A 150 -7.51 -2.45 10.58
N LEU A 151 -7.96 -1.80 9.50
CA LEU A 151 -7.07 -1.27 8.45
C LEU A 151 -6.09 -0.23 9.02
N GLN A 152 -6.55 0.67 9.89
CA GLN A 152 -5.71 1.66 10.54
C GLN A 152 -4.50 1.01 11.23
N ILE A 153 -4.75 -0.05 12.01
CA ILE A 153 -3.68 -0.74 12.75
C ILE A 153 -2.75 -1.48 11.79
N VAL A 154 -3.26 -2.03 10.69
CA VAL A 154 -2.43 -2.68 9.66
C VAL A 154 -1.54 -1.66 8.95
N TYR A 155 -2.05 -0.45 8.66
CA TYR A 155 -1.24 0.64 8.11
C TYR A 155 -0.16 1.11 9.09
N ASP A 156 -0.52 1.31 10.36
CA ASP A 156 0.41 1.69 11.42
C ASP A 156 1.50 0.62 11.62
N LEU A 157 1.11 -0.66 11.58
CA LEU A 157 2.02 -1.80 11.60
C LEU A 157 3.00 -1.77 10.43
N LEU A 158 2.51 -1.57 9.21
CA LEU A 158 3.36 -1.50 8.02
C LEU A 158 4.33 -0.33 8.12
N LEU A 159 3.85 0.86 8.50
CA LEU A 159 4.68 2.05 8.67
C LEU A 159 5.75 1.85 9.75
N LYS A 160 5.36 1.31 10.91
CA LYS A 160 6.30 1.04 12.00
C LYS A 160 7.32 -0.02 11.62
N PHE A 161 6.89 -1.06 10.91
CA PHE A 161 7.75 -2.13 10.42
C PHE A 161 8.81 -1.61 9.43
N ILE A 162 8.40 -0.83 8.42
CA ILE A 162 9.36 -0.28 7.44
C ILE A 162 10.30 0.75 8.07
N THR A 163 9.86 1.50 9.09
CA THR A 163 10.70 2.49 9.78
C THR A 163 11.58 1.89 10.87
N SER A 164 11.28 0.68 11.34
CA SER A 164 12.06 -0.01 12.37
C SER A 164 13.53 -0.17 11.98
N SER A 165 14.42 0.12 12.93
CA SER A 165 15.86 -0.14 12.83
C SER A 165 16.18 -1.65 12.86
N GLY A 166 15.26 -2.47 13.36
CA GLY A 166 15.38 -3.93 13.38
C GLY A 166 15.13 -4.61 12.04
N LEU A 167 14.62 -3.88 11.04
CA LEU A 167 14.36 -4.39 9.70
C LEU A 167 15.63 -4.33 8.82
N ASP A 168 16.13 -5.50 8.42
CA ASP A 168 17.20 -5.58 7.42
C ASP A 168 16.67 -5.29 6.01
N ALA A 169 17.02 -4.12 5.47
CA ALA A 169 16.61 -3.68 4.14
C ALA A 169 17.12 -4.59 3.00
N LYS A 170 18.25 -5.29 3.19
CA LYS A 170 18.80 -6.21 2.16
C LYS A 170 17.93 -7.45 1.99
N VAL A 171 17.28 -7.89 3.07
CA VAL A 171 16.34 -9.02 3.06
C VAL A 171 14.94 -8.55 2.68
N ALA A 172 14.47 -7.45 3.26
CA ALA A 172 13.10 -6.97 3.07
C ALA A 172 12.78 -6.57 1.63
N LYS A 173 13.76 -6.07 0.86
CA LYS A 173 13.57 -5.73 -0.57
C LYS A 173 13.15 -6.91 -1.46
N LYS A 174 13.33 -8.16 -1.00
CA LYS A 174 12.87 -9.35 -1.72
C LYS A 174 11.34 -9.51 -1.66
N TYR A 175 10.73 -8.99 -0.60
CA TYR A 175 9.30 -9.15 -0.31
C TYR A 175 8.52 -7.85 -0.55
N LEU A 176 9.16 -6.70 -0.36
CA LEU A 176 8.68 -5.38 -0.79
C LEU A 176 9.11 -5.11 -2.23
N ASP A 177 8.74 -6.02 -3.13
CA ASP A 177 9.13 -5.97 -4.54
C ASP A 177 8.28 -4.99 -5.36
N HIS A 178 8.51 -4.96 -6.68
CA HIS A 178 7.75 -4.11 -7.59
C HIS A 178 6.26 -4.46 -7.61
N SER A 179 5.88 -5.72 -7.43
CA SER A 179 4.48 -6.12 -7.37
C SER A 179 3.81 -5.57 -6.11
N PHE A 180 4.46 -5.68 -4.95
CA PHE A 180 3.96 -5.12 -3.69
C PHE A 180 3.79 -3.60 -3.81
N ILE A 181 4.78 -2.90 -4.37
CA ILE A 181 4.75 -1.44 -4.56
C ILE A 181 3.63 -1.03 -5.52
N LEU A 182 3.43 -1.77 -6.61
CA LEU A 182 2.36 -1.46 -7.56
C LEU A 182 0.98 -1.61 -6.90
N ARG A 183 0.76 -2.69 -6.14
CA ARG A 183 -0.48 -2.90 -5.38
C ARG A 183 -0.68 -1.85 -4.29
N LEU A 184 0.40 -1.34 -3.69
CA LEU A 184 0.33 -0.22 -2.74
C LEU A 184 -0.06 1.09 -3.45
N LEU A 185 0.45 1.33 -4.66
CA LEU A 185 0.11 2.49 -5.48
C LEU A 185 -1.35 2.46 -5.94
N ASP A 186 -1.89 1.29 -6.28
CA ASP A 186 -3.31 1.13 -6.64
C ASP A 186 -4.24 1.64 -5.53
N LEU A 187 -3.80 1.58 -4.25
CA LEU A 187 -4.60 2.01 -3.12
C LEU A 187 -4.74 3.55 -3.00
N PHE A 188 -3.93 4.33 -3.71
CA PHE A 188 -4.06 5.80 -3.71
C PHE A 188 -5.35 6.29 -4.36
N ASP A 189 -6.07 5.43 -5.08
CA ASP A 189 -7.40 5.77 -5.61
C ASP A 189 -8.53 5.57 -4.58
N SER A 190 -8.20 5.27 -3.32
CA SER A 190 -9.18 5.20 -2.23
C SER A 190 -9.91 6.52 -2.03
N GLU A 191 -11.23 6.46 -1.82
CA GLU A 191 -12.05 7.63 -1.45
C GLU A 191 -11.80 8.08 -0.01
N ASP A 192 -11.31 7.20 0.87
CA ASP A 192 -11.05 7.51 2.28
C ASP A 192 -9.75 8.34 2.43
N PRO A 193 -9.84 9.61 2.84
CA PRO A 193 -8.66 10.48 2.97
C PRO A 193 -7.67 9.98 4.04
N ARG A 194 -8.15 9.26 5.05
CA ARG A 194 -7.29 8.73 6.13
C ARG A 194 -6.36 7.66 5.57
N GLU A 195 -6.89 6.81 4.69
CA GLU A 195 -6.11 5.77 4.01
C GLU A 195 -5.02 6.40 3.12
N ARG A 196 -5.37 7.42 2.35
CA ARG A 196 -4.42 8.12 1.47
C ARG A 196 -3.28 8.77 2.25
N ASP A 197 -3.54 9.36 3.43
CA ASP A 197 -2.47 9.94 4.26
C ASP A 197 -1.51 8.87 4.84
N CYS A 198 -2.04 7.72 5.26
CA CYS A 198 -1.22 6.57 5.65
C CYS A 198 -0.34 6.09 4.48
N LEU A 199 -0.93 5.90 3.30
CA LEU A 199 -0.25 5.47 2.08
C LEU A 199 0.85 6.46 1.68
N LYS A 200 0.56 7.75 1.73
CA LYS A 200 1.52 8.83 1.46
C LYS A 200 2.78 8.65 2.30
N THR A 201 2.59 8.51 3.60
CA THR A 201 3.68 8.36 4.56
C THR A 201 4.46 7.07 4.33
N ILE A 202 3.77 5.95 4.13
CA ILE A 202 4.39 4.63 3.89
C ILE A 202 5.24 4.66 2.62
N LEU A 203 4.69 5.16 1.52
CA LEU A 203 5.36 5.20 0.22
C LEU A 203 6.60 6.10 0.26
N HIS A 204 6.53 7.25 0.94
CA HIS A 204 7.68 8.13 1.16
C HIS A 204 8.81 7.41 1.92
N ARG A 205 8.47 6.67 2.99
CA ARG A 205 9.45 5.89 3.76
C ARG A 205 10.04 4.74 2.95
N VAL A 206 9.23 4.05 2.13
CA VAL A 206 9.69 3.00 1.20
C VAL A 206 10.69 3.58 0.20
N TYR A 207 10.37 4.71 -0.44
CA TYR A 207 11.25 5.39 -1.38
C TYR A 207 12.59 5.81 -0.74
N GLY A 208 12.54 6.34 0.49
CA GLY A 208 13.72 6.73 1.25
C GLY A 208 14.63 5.55 1.58
N LYS A 209 14.07 4.48 2.15
CA LYS A 209 14.79 3.32 2.69
C LYS A 209 15.26 2.34 1.62
N PHE A 210 14.45 2.05 0.61
CA PHE A 210 14.74 1.03 -0.41
C PHE A 210 15.19 1.69 -1.72
N MET A 211 16.45 2.13 -1.77
CA MET A 211 17.01 2.83 -2.93
C MET A 211 16.87 2.07 -4.26
N VAL A 212 16.89 0.73 -4.22
CA VAL A 212 16.74 -0.14 -5.40
C VAL A 212 15.39 0.05 -6.12
N HIS A 213 14.33 0.44 -5.40
CA HIS A 213 13.00 0.61 -5.98
C HIS A 213 12.72 2.04 -6.45
N ARG A 214 13.61 3.00 -6.19
CA ARG A 214 13.37 4.42 -6.57
C ARG A 214 13.07 4.61 -8.05
N PRO A 215 13.81 4.02 -9.01
CA PRO A 215 13.50 4.18 -10.43
C PRO A 215 12.12 3.61 -10.80
N PHE A 216 11.73 2.49 -10.17
CA PHE A 216 10.43 1.88 -10.39
C PHE A 216 9.29 2.72 -9.83
N ILE A 217 9.39 3.17 -8.57
CA ILE A 217 8.39 4.05 -7.92
C ILE A 217 8.21 5.33 -8.74
N TRP A 218 9.32 5.96 -9.16
CA TRP A 218 9.30 7.14 -10.01
C TRP A 218 8.53 6.91 -11.31
N LYS A 219 8.84 5.82 -12.02
CA LYS A 219 8.18 5.46 -13.28
C LYS A 219 6.69 5.15 -13.06
N ALA A 220 6.35 4.42 -12.00
CA ALA A 220 4.99 4.01 -11.72
C ALA A 220 4.08 5.21 -11.41
N ILE A 221 4.52 6.13 -10.55
CA ILE A 221 3.76 7.36 -10.25
C ILE A 221 3.66 8.27 -11.47
N SER A 222 4.75 8.40 -12.25
CA SER A 222 4.70 9.15 -13.52
C SER A 222 3.67 8.59 -14.49
N ASN A 223 3.53 7.26 -14.54
CA ASN A 223 2.51 6.60 -15.34
C ASN A 223 1.09 6.89 -14.83
N ILE A 224 0.88 6.93 -13.51
CA ILE A 224 -0.41 7.32 -12.92
C ILE A 224 -0.78 8.74 -13.34
N PHE A 225 0.14 9.70 -13.23
CA PHE A 225 -0.11 11.07 -13.68
C PHE A 225 -0.38 11.16 -15.18
N TYR A 226 0.35 10.40 -16.00
CA TYR A 226 0.10 10.35 -17.44
C TYR A 226 -1.32 9.85 -17.74
N ARG A 227 -1.74 8.74 -17.14
CA ARG A 227 -3.11 8.21 -17.31
C ARG A 227 -4.18 9.16 -16.77
N PHE A 228 -3.90 9.85 -15.67
CA PHE A 228 -4.81 10.86 -15.13
C PHE A 228 -5.02 12.01 -16.13
N VAL A 229 -3.95 12.56 -16.70
CA VAL A 229 -4.04 13.69 -17.64
C VAL A 229 -4.65 13.30 -19.00
N PHE A 230 -4.34 12.10 -19.51
CA PHE A 230 -4.63 11.73 -20.90
C PHE A 230 -5.75 10.70 -21.07
N GLU A 231 -6.11 9.93 -20.03
CA GLU A 231 -7.13 8.86 -20.12
C GLU A 231 -8.36 9.16 -19.25
N ASN A 232 -8.17 9.18 -17.93
CA ASN A 232 -9.29 9.03 -16.99
C ASN A 232 -9.81 10.35 -16.40
N GLU A 233 -8.99 11.41 -16.40
CA GLU A 233 -9.25 12.72 -15.75
C GLU A 233 -9.74 12.68 -14.29
N ARG A 234 -9.71 11.50 -13.66
CA ARG A 234 -10.15 11.26 -12.28
C ARG A 234 -9.21 10.26 -11.59
N HIS A 235 -8.74 10.66 -10.42
CA HIS A 235 -7.95 9.83 -9.51
C HIS A 235 -7.92 10.52 -8.14
N ASN A 236 -8.25 9.80 -7.06
CA ASN A 236 -8.47 10.43 -5.75
C ASN A 236 -7.16 10.89 -5.05
N GLY A 237 -6.04 10.21 -5.31
CA GLY A 237 -4.76 10.46 -4.63
C GLY A 237 -3.73 11.33 -5.33
N ILE A 238 -4.11 12.19 -6.29
CA ILE A 238 -3.15 13.00 -7.06
C ILE A 238 -2.40 14.00 -6.16
N ALA A 239 -3.09 14.61 -5.20
CA ALA A 239 -2.47 15.55 -4.27
C ALA A 239 -1.38 14.88 -3.42
N GLU A 240 -1.68 13.74 -2.82
CA GLU A 240 -0.77 12.99 -1.95
C GLU A 240 0.45 12.45 -2.73
N LEU A 241 0.24 11.97 -3.97
CA LEU A 241 1.33 11.56 -4.85
C LEU A 241 2.24 12.74 -5.22
N LEU A 242 1.66 13.92 -5.45
CA LEU A 242 2.42 15.15 -5.71
C LEU A 242 3.22 15.62 -4.49
N GLU A 243 2.71 15.45 -3.26
CA GLU A 243 3.50 15.74 -2.05
C GLU A 243 4.77 14.89 -1.96
N ILE A 244 4.64 13.58 -2.24
CA ILE A 244 5.79 12.67 -2.29
C ILE A 244 6.76 13.13 -3.38
N PHE A 245 6.24 13.42 -4.57
CA PHE A 245 7.04 13.89 -5.70
C PHE A 245 7.78 15.19 -5.39
N GLY A 246 7.12 16.15 -4.74
CA GLY A 246 7.72 17.40 -4.29
C GLY A 246 8.90 17.17 -3.35
N SER A 247 8.75 16.26 -2.38
CA SER A 247 9.84 15.88 -1.48
C SER A 247 11.00 15.22 -2.23
N ILE A 248 10.73 14.37 -3.23
CA ILE A 248 11.76 13.73 -4.06
C ILE A 248 12.51 14.78 -4.90
N ILE A 249 11.77 15.68 -5.56
CA ILE A 249 12.30 16.76 -6.39
C ILE A 249 13.20 17.70 -5.59
N SER A 250 12.79 18.04 -4.36
CA SER A 250 13.59 18.90 -3.48
C SER A 250 14.93 18.27 -3.10
N GLY A 251 15.09 16.95 -3.22
CA GLY A 251 16.32 16.22 -2.93
C GLY A 251 17.25 16.04 -4.14
N PHE A 252 16.94 16.59 -5.31
CA PHE A 252 17.77 16.40 -6.49
C PHE A 252 19.09 17.16 -6.42
N ALA A 253 20.18 16.43 -6.73
CA ALA A 253 21.48 17.02 -6.94
C ALA A 253 21.49 17.86 -8.22
N LEU A 254 22.27 18.95 -8.19
CA LEU A 254 22.49 19.82 -9.34
C LEU A 254 23.80 19.44 -10.06
N PRO A 255 23.85 19.61 -11.40
CA PRO A 255 22.79 20.07 -12.29
C PRO A 255 21.69 19.01 -12.51
N LEU A 256 20.47 19.47 -12.81
CA LEU A 256 19.33 18.57 -13.07
C LEU A 256 19.59 17.68 -14.28
N LYS A 257 19.36 16.38 -14.11
CA LYS A 257 19.39 15.41 -15.20
C LYS A 257 18.24 15.65 -16.20
N GLU A 258 18.47 15.23 -17.44
CA GLU A 258 17.50 15.40 -18.53
C GLU A 258 16.16 14.71 -18.25
N GLU A 259 16.18 13.56 -17.56
CA GLU A 259 14.98 12.83 -17.12
C GLU A 259 14.05 13.70 -16.25
N HIS A 260 14.60 14.58 -15.41
CA HIS A 260 13.81 15.48 -14.56
C HIS A 260 13.18 16.63 -15.37
N LYS A 261 13.84 17.09 -16.43
CA LYS A 261 13.28 18.08 -17.36
C LYS A 261 12.12 17.51 -18.17
N ILE A 262 12.27 16.26 -18.62
CA ILE A 262 11.19 15.53 -19.31
C ILE A 262 9.96 15.39 -18.41
N LEU A 263 10.14 15.08 -17.12
CA LEU A 263 9.01 15.04 -16.17
C LEU A 263 8.29 16.38 -16.11
N LEU A 264 9.02 17.49 -15.97
CA LEU A 264 8.42 18.82 -15.92
C LEU A 264 7.55 19.08 -17.16
N CYS A 265 8.12 18.87 -18.35
CA CYS A 265 7.44 19.18 -19.60
C CYS A 265 6.28 18.23 -19.91
N ARG A 266 6.43 16.93 -19.63
CA ARG A 266 5.45 15.91 -20.05
C ARG A 266 4.43 15.54 -19.00
N VAL A 267 4.66 15.85 -17.73
CA VAL A 267 3.79 15.42 -16.62
C VAL A 267 3.30 16.62 -15.81
N LEU A 268 4.20 17.43 -15.26
CA LEU A 268 3.80 18.52 -14.37
C LEU A 268 3.09 19.68 -15.08
N ILE A 269 3.53 20.08 -16.28
CA ILE A 269 2.84 21.13 -17.03
C ILE A 269 1.42 20.66 -17.43
N PRO A 270 1.23 19.47 -18.04
CA PRO A 270 -0.10 18.99 -18.40
C PRO A 270 -1.06 18.80 -17.22
N LEU A 271 -0.56 18.59 -15.99
CA LEU A 271 -1.40 18.52 -14.78
C LEU A 271 -2.16 19.83 -14.44
N HIS A 272 -1.85 20.95 -15.09
CA HIS A 272 -2.63 22.19 -14.95
C HIS A 272 -3.91 22.21 -15.81
N LYS A 273 -4.08 21.22 -16.70
CA LYS A 273 -5.21 21.16 -17.64
C LYS A 273 -6.51 20.62 -17.03
N PRO A 274 -6.53 19.57 -16.18
CA PRO A 274 -7.76 19.02 -15.64
C PRO A 274 -8.55 20.03 -14.79
N ILE A 275 -9.88 19.94 -14.85
CA ILE A 275 -10.80 20.83 -14.12
C ILE A 275 -10.64 20.68 -12.59
N SER A 276 -10.22 19.49 -12.13
CA SER A 276 -9.95 19.15 -10.74
C SER A 276 -8.68 19.79 -10.14
N LEU A 277 -8.04 20.72 -10.87
CA LEU A 277 -6.81 21.41 -10.44
C LEU A 277 -6.89 21.98 -9.02
N GLY A 278 -8.06 22.52 -8.61
CA GLY A 278 -8.25 23.10 -7.29
C GLY A 278 -7.84 22.18 -6.13
N VAL A 279 -8.05 20.87 -6.27
CA VAL A 279 -7.78 19.87 -5.23
C VAL A 279 -6.28 19.69 -4.95
N TYR A 280 -5.43 19.83 -5.97
CA TYR A 280 -3.99 19.53 -5.89
C TYR A 280 -3.09 20.71 -6.29
N PHE A 281 -3.66 21.90 -6.52
CA PHE A 281 -2.95 23.07 -7.02
C PHE A 281 -1.76 23.49 -6.14
N GLN A 282 -1.91 23.43 -4.82
CA GLN A 282 -0.86 23.80 -3.87
C GLN A 282 0.36 22.87 -3.99
N GLN A 283 0.10 21.56 -4.06
CA GLN A 283 1.12 20.52 -4.18
C GLN A 283 1.84 20.61 -5.53
N LEU A 284 1.09 20.86 -6.61
CA LEU A 284 1.67 21.06 -7.95
C LEU A 284 2.55 22.31 -8.00
N SER A 285 2.07 23.42 -7.45
CA SER A 285 2.81 24.69 -7.38
C SER A 285 4.12 24.53 -6.61
N TYR A 286 4.11 23.75 -5.52
CA TYR A 286 5.32 23.40 -4.77
C TYR A 286 6.33 22.60 -5.61
N CYS A 287 5.85 21.60 -6.38
CA CYS A 287 6.70 20.80 -7.26
C CYS A 287 7.37 21.65 -8.34
N VAL A 288 6.60 22.51 -9.02
CA VAL A 288 7.10 23.40 -10.09
C VAL A 288 8.10 24.41 -9.52
N SER A 289 7.79 25.02 -8.38
CA SER A 289 8.68 25.99 -7.71
C SER A 289 10.00 25.35 -7.28
N SER A 290 9.96 24.12 -6.77
CA SER A 290 11.15 23.38 -6.34
C SER A 290 12.07 23.04 -7.52
N LEU A 291 11.50 22.65 -8.67
CA LEU A 291 12.28 22.43 -9.90
C LEU A 291 12.91 23.73 -10.44
N ARG A 292 12.19 24.86 -10.39
CA ARG A 292 12.72 26.15 -10.84
C ARG A 292 13.92 26.60 -10.02
N LYS A 293 13.85 26.48 -8.68
CA LYS A 293 14.98 26.78 -7.78
C LYS A 293 16.23 25.98 -8.17
N ASN A 294 16.04 24.69 -8.43
CA ASN A 294 17.10 23.79 -8.87
C ASN A 294 17.71 24.20 -10.23
N GLN A 295 16.91 24.72 -11.16
CA GLN A 295 17.42 25.20 -12.45
C GLN A 295 18.19 26.53 -12.35
N SER A 296 17.75 27.45 -11.49
CA SER A 296 18.43 28.74 -11.29
C SER A 296 19.79 28.64 -10.58
N CYS A 297 19.99 27.63 -9.73
CA CYS A 297 21.29 27.35 -9.10
C CYS A 297 22.30 26.68 -10.06
N ALA A 298 21.87 26.29 -11.26
CA ALA A 298 22.72 25.64 -12.27
C ALA A 298 23.24 26.60 -13.36
N VAL A 299 23.05 27.92 -13.20
CA VAL A 299 23.66 28.94 -14.08
C VAL A 299 24.87 29.54 -13.36
N PRO A 300 26.12 29.14 -13.70
CA PRO A 300 27.29 29.90 -13.29
C PRO A 300 27.22 31.29 -13.95
N ARG A 301 27.42 32.35 -13.17
CA ARG A 301 27.79 33.66 -13.73
C ARG A 301 29.18 33.59 -14.32
#